data_AF-A0A3D4W4M5-F1
#
_entry.id   AF-A0A3D4W4M5-F1
#
_cell.length_a   1.000
_cell.length_b   1.000
_cell.length_c   1.000
_cell.angle_alpha   90.00
_cell.angle_beta   90.00
_cell.angle_gamma   90.00
#
_symmetry.space_group_name_H-M   'P 1'
#
loop_
_entity.id
_entity.type
_entity.pdbx_description
1 polymer ?
#
loop_
_entity_poly.entity_id
_entity_poly.type
_entity_poly.pdbx_seq_one_letter_code
_entity_poly.pdbx_strand_id
1 'polypeptide(L)' 'GSLNTLEKANREVARLRGLGYPKARLIPAGNNYRISIADYPTESEAQRYLREIQAGFPDAWVLKPDAP' A
#
# COMPACT_ATOMS: atom_id res chain seq x y z
N GLY A 1 -1.49 6.97 0.99
CA GLY A 1 -0.86 8.30 1.08
C GLY A 1 0.38 8.39 0.19
N SER A 2 0.57 9.53 -0.49
CA SER A 2 1.74 9.78 -1.35
C SER A 2 2.86 10.41 -0.53
N LEU A 3 3.98 9.70 -0.36
CA LEU A 3 5.15 10.19 0.37
C LEU A 3 6.13 10.81 -0.64
N ASN A 4 6.37 12.11 -0.53
CA ASN A 4 7.19 12.91 -1.47
C ASN A 4 8.69 12.56 -1.50
N THR A 5 9.16 11.60 -0.68
CA THR A 5 10.58 11.23 -0.59
C THR A 5 10.74 9.74 -0.38
N LEU A 6 11.67 9.13 -1.14
CA LEU A 6 12.04 7.71 -1.06
C LEU A 6 12.34 7.28 0.38
N GLU A 7 12.99 8.14 1.15
CA GLU A 7 13.38 7.86 2.54
C GLU A 7 12.17 7.68 3.46
N LYS A 8 11.18 8.58 3.37
CA LYS A 8 9.91 8.43 4.12
C LYS A 8 9.16 7.18 3.70
N ALA A 9 9.13 6.90 2.40
CA ALA A 9 8.44 5.73 1.88
C ALA A 9 9.10 4.42 2.35
N ASN A 10 10.43 4.36 2.40
CA ASN A 10 11.16 3.23 2.98
C ASN A 10 10.90 3.06 4.49
N ARG A 11 10.89 4.15 5.27
CA ARG A 11 10.55 4.07 6.70
C ARG A 11 9.15 3.53 6.92
N GLU A 12 8.18 3.99 6.13
CA GLU A 12 6.80 3.51 6.24
C GLU A 12 6.69 2.03 5.85
N VAL A 13 7.38 1.57 4.79
CA VAL A 13 7.45 0.14 4.45
C VAL A 13 8.05 -0.68 5.59
N ALA A 14 9.13 -0.22 6.20
CA ALA A 14 9.75 -0.91 7.34
C ALA A 14 8.79 -0.98 8.55
N ARG A 15 8.06 0.10 8.83
CA ARG A 15 7.04 0.16 9.87
C ARG A 15 5.91 -0.83 9.60
N LEU A 16 5.40 -0.85 8.37
CA LEU A 16 4.35 -1.76 7.93
C LEU A 16 4.76 -3.23 8.04
N ARG A 17 6.01 -3.56 7.68
CA ARG A 17 6.55 -4.91 7.89
C ARG A 17 6.56 -5.30 9.37
N GLY A 18 6.93 -4.37 10.26
CA GLY A 18 6.89 -4.59 11.72
C GLY A 18 5.48 -4.73 12.30
N LEU A 19 4.46 -4.17 11.63
CA LEU A 19 3.05 -4.27 12.02
C LEU A 19 2.35 -5.54 11.54
N GLY A 20 3.05 -6.44 10.83
CA GLY A 20 2.47 -7.68 10.30
C GLY A 20 2.07 -7.61 8.83
N TYR A 21 2.54 -6.61 8.07
CA TYR A 21 2.41 -6.54 6.61
C TYR A 21 3.75 -6.92 5.93
N PRO A 22 4.16 -8.21 5.94
CA PRO A 22 5.46 -8.62 5.40
C PRO A 22 5.58 -8.38 3.89
N LYS A 23 4.44 -8.35 3.19
CA LYS A 23 4.35 -8.07 1.75
C LYS A 23 4.43 -6.57 1.42
N ALA A 24 4.62 -5.71 2.41
CA ALA A 24 4.75 -4.28 2.16
C ALA A 24 5.95 -3.98 1.25
N ARG A 25 5.67 -3.31 0.13
CA ARG A 25 6.61 -2.93 -0.91
C ARG A 25 6.31 -1.54 -1.44
N LEU A 26 7.37 -0.86 -1.85
CA LEU A 26 7.31 0.45 -2.47
C LEU A 26 7.14 0.29 -3.98
N ILE A 27 6.15 0.99 -4.53
CA ILE A 27 5.84 1.04 -5.95
C ILE A 27 6.19 2.45 -6.44
N PRO A 28 7.21 2.61 -7.30
CA PRO A 28 7.52 3.90 -7.91
C PRO A 28 6.36 4.31 -8.83
N ALA A 29 5.83 5.51 -8.64
CA ALA A 29 4.71 6.07 -9.40
C ALA A 29 5.11 7.42 -10.00
N GLY A 30 6.02 7.37 -10.98
CA GLY A 30 6.58 8.56 -11.63
C GLY A 30 7.31 9.44 -10.62
N ASN A 31 6.72 10.59 -10.30
CA ASN A 31 7.27 11.58 -9.36
C ASN A 31 6.89 11.34 -7.88
N ASN A 32 6.13 10.28 -7.60
CA ASN A 32 5.67 9.92 -6.26
C ASN A 32 6.01 8.47 -5.93
N TYR A 33 6.03 8.15 -4.64
CA TYR A 33 6.16 6.78 -4.15
C TYR A 33 4.84 6.30 -3.56
N ARG A 34 4.35 5.17 -4.08
CA ARG A 34 3.20 4.45 -3.54
C ARG A 34 3.71 3.29 -2.68
N ILE A 35 2.93 2.90 -1.70
CA ILE A 35 3.24 1.72 -0.87
C ILE A 35 2.09 0.74 -1.02
N SER A 36 2.40 -0.46 -1.50
CA SER A 36 1.49 -1.59 -1.51
C SER A 36 1.80 -2.41 -0.27
N ILE A 37 0.79 -2.61 0.59
CA ILE A 37 0.94 -3.36 1.84
C ILE A 37 0.59 -4.85 1.70
N ALA A 38 -0.19 -5.17 0.68
CA ALA A 38 -0.57 -6.52 0.30
C ALA A 38 -0.94 -6.57 -1.19
N ASP A 39 -0.80 -7.76 -1.76
CA ASP A 39 -1.36 -8.17 -3.05
C ASP A 39 -2.51 -9.14 -2.80
N TYR A 40 -3.61 -8.92 -3.51
CA TYR A 40 -4.78 -9.80 -3.48
C TYR A 40 -5.11 -10.24 -4.91
N PRO A 41 -5.52 -11.50 -5.11
CA PRO A 41 -5.83 -12.03 -6.43
C PRO A 41 -7.12 -11.44 -7.03
N THR A 42 -8.04 -10.97 -6.18
CA THR A 42 -9.32 -10.42 -6.61
C THR A 42 -9.57 -9.06 -5.98
N GLU A 43 -10.28 -8.20 -6.72
CA GLU A 43 -10.70 -6.89 -6.22
C GLU A 43 -11.59 -7.01 -4.98
N SER A 44 -12.47 -8.01 -4.93
CA SER A 44 -13.39 -8.22 -3.80
C SER A 44 -12.63 -8.50 -2.51
N GLU A 45 -11.57 -9.31 -2.55
CA GLU A 45 -10.70 -9.54 -1.39
C GLU A 45 -9.99 -8.25 -1.00
N ALA A 46 -9.40 -7.54 -1.97
CA ALA A 46 -8.74 -6.26 -1.72
C ALA A 46 -9.68 -5.24 -1.06
N GLN A 47 -10.94 -5.16 -1.48
CA GLN A 47 -11.94 -4.26 -0.89
C GLN A 47 -12.39 -4.69 0.51
N ARG A 48 -12.46 -5.99 0.80
CA ARG A 48 -12.75 -6.47 2.16
C ARG A 48 -11.65 -6.04 3.13
N TYR A 49 -10.40 -6.32 2.78
CA TYR A 49 -9.25 -5.93 3.58
C TYR A 49 -9.03 -4.42 3.61
N LEU A 50 -9.45 -3.68 2.57
CA LEU A 50 -9.36 -2.22 2.55
C LEU A 50 -10.05 -1.60 3.76
N ARG A 51 -11.22 -2.09 4.16
CA ARG A 51 -11.94 -1.53 5.33
C ARG A 51 -11.17 -1.70 6.63
N GLU A 52 -10.52 -2.86 6.81
CA GLU A 52 -9.68 -3.13 7.98
C GLU A 52 -8.43 -2.26 7.97
N ILE A 53 -7.81 -2.10 6.80
CA ILE A 53 -6.65 -1.23 6.61
C ILE A 53 -7.03 0.24 6.86
N GLN A 54 -8.21 0.68 6.39
CA GLN A 54 -8.70 2.05 6.56
C GLN A 54 -8.90 2.44 8.02
N ALA A 55 -9.10 1.47 8.93
CA ALA A 55 -9.13 1.73 10.36
C ALA A 55 -7.79 2.27 10.90
N GLY A 56 -6.65 1.86 10.33
CA GLY A 56 -5.32 2.36 10.67
C GLY A 56 -4.75 3.38 9.65
N PHE A 57 -5.26 3.36 8.43
CA PHE A 57 -4.77 4.13 7.29
C PHE A 57 -5.96 4.65 6.46
N PRO A 58 -6.62 5.74 6.90
CA PRO A 58 -7.85 6.22 6.25
C PRO A 58 -7.66 6.55 4.76
N ASP A 59 -6.47 7.01 4.37
CA ASP A 59 -6.06 7.26 2.99
C ASP A 59 -5.55 6.02 2.24
N ALA A 60 -5.92 4.81 2.66
CA ALA A 60 -5.66 3.60 1.89
C ALA A 60 -6.69 3.46 0.76
N TRP A 61 -6.24 2.90 -0.37
CA TRP A 61 -7.10 2.59 -1.52
C TRP A 61 -6.61 1.31 -2.22
N VAL A 62 -7.51 0.64 -2.95
CA VAL A 62 -7.13 -0.50 -3.80
C VAL A 62 -6.51 0.03 -5.09
N LEU A 63 -5.28 -0.38 -5.38
CA LEU A 63 -4.65 -0.15 -6.69
C LEU A 63 -5.08 -1.28 -7.63
N LYS A 64 -5.93 -0.96 -8.62
CA LYS A 64 -6.23 -1.89 -9.71
C LYS A 64 -5.01 -1.91 -10.64
N PRO A 65 -4.46 -3.09 -11.02
CA PRO A 65 -3.55 -3.14 -12.15
C PRO A 65 -4.31 -2.62 -13.38
N ASP A 66 -3.74 -1.67 -14.11
CA ASP A 66 -4.25 -1.30 -15.44
C ASP A 66 -4.29 -2.61 -16.25
N ALA A 67 -5.50 -3.08 -16.53
CA ALA A 67 -5.69 -4.22 -17.41
C ALA A 67 -5.23 -3.77 -18.82
N PRO A 68 -4.44 -4.59 -19.54
CA PRO A 68 -4.14 -4.33 -20.95
C PRO A 68 -5.41 -4.38 -21.82
#